data_AF-R1GUD1-F1
#
_entry.id   AF-R1GUD1-F1
#
_cell.length_a   1.000
_cell.length_b   1.000
_cell.length_c   1.000
_cell.angle_alpha   90.00
_cell.angle_beta   90.00
_cell.angle_gamma   90.00
#
_symmetry.space_group_name_H-M   'P 1'
#
loop_
_entity.id
_entity.type
_entity.pdbx_description
1 polymer ?
#
loop_
_entity_poly.entity_id
_entity_poly.type
_entity_poly.pdbx_seq_one_letter_code
_entity_poly.pdbx_strand_id
1 'polypeptide(L)' 'MANDRVKVLKADAEQPGGGHYAHQRGEIKDNHLQALLGDPLFRARVEQSKKGKGSYQRKAKNGKRWEPGQQQMMSVCC' A
#
# COMPACT_ATOMS: atom_id res chain seq x y z
N MET A 1 -8.07 -36.22 -27.72
CA MET A 1 -8.54 -35.42 -26.57
C MET A 1 -7.45 -35.49 -25.51
N ALA A 2 -6.57 -34.50 -25.46
CA ALA A 2 -5.49 -34.45 -24.48
C ALA A 2 -5.27 -32.99 -24.08
N ASN A 3 -6.02 -32.54 -23.08
CA ASN A 3 -5.81 -31.27 -22.41
C ASN A 3 -5.40 -31.53 -20.96
N ASP A 4 -4.41 -32.41 -20.78
CA ASP A 4 -3.86 -32.78 -19.47
C ASP A 4 -2.54 -32.06 -19.17
N ARG A 5 -2.46 -30.76 -19.50
CA ARG A 5 -1.37 -29.90 -19.04
C ARG A 5 -1.89 -28.52 -18.66
N VAL A 6 -2.85 -28.48 -17.73
CA VAL A 6 -2.88 -27.36 -16.79
C VAL A 6 -1.59 -27.54 -15.98
N LYS A 7 -0.50 -26.91 -16.43
CA LYS A 7 0.67 -26.74 -15.60
C LYS A 7 0.16 -25.97 -14.39
N VAL A 8 -0.08 -26.70 -13.31
CA VAL A 8 -0.23 -26.14 -11.97
C VAL A 8 1.07 -25.41 -11.73
N LEU A 9 1.09 -24.13 -12.04
CA LEU A 9 2.14 -23.23 -11.62
C LEU A 9 1.97 -23.12 -10.11
N LYS A 10 2.54 -24.09 -9.39
CA LYS A 10 3.08 -23.76 -8.08
C LYS A 10 4.02 -22.60 -8.32
N ALA A 11 3.76 -21.51 -7.62
CA ALA A 11 4.67 -20.39 -7.51
C ALA A 11 5.91 -20.86 -6.74
N ASP A 12 6.68 -21.78 -7.32
CA ASP A 12 7.97 -22.18 -6.81
C ASP A 12 8.94 -21.10 -7.27
N ALA A 13 9.18 -20.23 -6.30
CA ALA A 13 10.10 -19.13 -6.31
C ALA A 13 11.49 -19.56 -6.78
N GLU A 14 11.98 -18.96 -7.87
CA GLU A 14 13.39 -18.61 -7.96
C GLU A 14 13.59 -17.40 -8.88
N GLN A 15 13.75 -16.24 -8.25
CA GLN A 15 14.41 -15.05 -8.82
C GLN A 15 15.34 -14.52 -7.72
N PRO A 16 16.67 -14.64 -7.86
CA PRO A 16 17.59 -14.26 -6.81
C PRO A 16 17.67 -12.71 -6.73
N GLY A 17 16.94 -12.11 -5.80
CA GLY A 17 17.14 -10.70 -5.43
C GLY A 17 15.92 -9.85 -5.06
N GLY A 18 14.71 -10.41 -4.88
CA GLY A 18 13.55 -9.61 -4.48
C GLY A 18 12.48 -10.42 -3.77
N GLY A 19 11.99 -9.92 -2.63
CA GLY A 19 10.92 -10.58 -1.86
C GLY A 19 9.65 -10.76 -2.70
N HIS A 20 9.14 -11.99 -2.75
CA HIS A 20 7.95 -12.33 -3.52
C HIS A 20 6.68 -11.78 -2.84
N TYR A 21 5.81 -11.12 -3.61
CA TYR A 21 4.51 -10.64 -3.13
C TYR A 21 3.47 -11.77 -3.11
N ALA A 22 2.87 -12.02 -1.94
CA ALA A 22 1.80 -13.00 -1.78
C ALA A 22 0.44 -12.41 -2.22
N HIS A 23 -0.09 -12.89 -3.34
CA HIS A 23 -1.39 -12.48 -3.88
C HIS A 23 -2.55 -13.29 -3.26
N GLN A 24 -3.74 -12.71 -3.27
CA GLN A 24 -4.93 -13.27 -2.59
C GLN A 24 -5.81 -14.15 -3.48
N ARG A 25 -5.51 -14.23 -4.78
CA ARG A 25 -6.30 -14.94 -5.80
C ARG A 25 -6.17 -16.48 -5.77
N GLY A 26 -5.32 -17.02 -4.89
CA GLY A 26 -4.97 -18.44 -4.89
C GLY A 26 -4.13 -18.81 -6.11
N GLU A 27 -4.24 -20.05 -6.59
CA GLU A 27 -3.49 -20.52 -7.76
C GLU A 27 -4.01 -19.87 -9.06
N ILE A 28 -3.14 -19.12 -9.74
CA ILE A 28 -3.47 -18.48 -11.01
C ILE A 28 -3.24 -19.45 -12.16
N LYS A 29 -4.30 -19.78 -12.92
CA LYS A 29 -4.27 -20.79 -13.98
C LYS A 29 -3.93 -20.24 -15.36
N ASP A 30 -4.53 -19.11 -15.75
CA ASP A 30 -4.44 -18.61 -17.13
C ASP A 30 -3.49 -17.41 -17.25
N ASN A 31 -3.86 -16.24 -16.71
CA ASN A 31 -3.10 -15.00 -16.86
C ASN A 31 -2.69 -14.41 -15.50
N HIS A 32 -1.38 -14.43 -15.24
CA HIS A 32 -0.77 -13.88 -14.03
C HIS A 32 -0.89 -12.36 -13.92
N LEU A 33 -0.67 -11.61 -15.01
CA LEU A 33 -0.72 -10.14 -14.98
C LEU A 33 -2.14 -9.64 -14.74
N GLN A 34 -3.13 -10.28 -15.37
CA GLN A 34 -4.53 -9.91 -15.19
C GLN A 34 -5.02 -10.21 -13.76
N ALA A 35 -4.58 -11.32 -13.18
CA ALA A 35 -4.87 -11.64 -11.79
C ALA A 35 -4.28 -10.59 -10.84
N LEU A 36 -3.01 -10.21 -11.05
CA LEU A 36 -2.36 -9.17 -10.25
C LEU A 36 -3.04 -7.81 -10.42
N LEU A 37 -3.39 -7.41 -11.64
CA LEU A 37 -4.03 -6.12 -11.90
C LEU A 37 -5.36 -5.96 -11.14
N GLY A 38 -6.09 -7.05 -10.95
CA GLY A 38 -7.31 -7.08 -10.16
C GLY A 38 -7.10 -7.27 -8.65
N ASP A 39 -5.86 -7.35 -8.16
CA ASP A 39 -5.55 -7.48 -6.73
C ASP A 39 -5.46 -6.11 -6.03
N PRO A 40 -5.58 -6.07 -4.68
CA PRO A 40 -5.43 -4.84 -3.91
C PRO A 40 -4.10 -4.11 -4.11
N LEU A 41 -3.09 -4.82 -4.62
CA LEU A 41 -1.78 -4.27 -4.96
C LEU A 41 -1.90 -3.11 -5.94
N PHE A 42 -2.70 -3.27 -6.99
CA PHE A 42 -2.87 -2.31 -8.09
C PHE A 42 -4.20 -1.54 -8.00
N ARG A 43 -4.66 -1.25 -6.78
CA ARG A 43 -5.85 -0.42 -6.58
C ARG A 43 -5.62 1.04 -6.96
N ALA A 44 -6.68 1.70 -7.43
CA ALA A 44 -6.68 3.14 -7.59
C ALA A 44 -6.40 3.82 -6.23
N ARG A 45 -5.43 4.74 -6.22
CA ARG A 45 -5.10 5.54 -5.05
C ARG A 45 -5.60 6.96 -5.26
N VAL A 46 -6.25 7.50 -4.24
CA VAL A 46 -6.75 8.88 -4.24
C VAL A 46 -5.88 9.70 -3.30
N GLU A 47 -5.27 10.77 -3.81
CA GLU A 47 -4.55 11.73 -2.99
C GLU A 47 -5.54 12.63 -2.23
N GLN A 48 -5.23 12.96 -0.98
CA GLN A 48 -6.02 13.94 -0.24
C GLN A 48 -5.73 15.35 -0.78
N SER A 49 -6.78 16.04 -1.22
CA SER A 49 -6.68 17.41 -1.72
C SER A 49 -6.26 18.36 -0.58
N LYS A 50 -5.41 19.34 -0.90
CA LYS A 50 -4.98 20.36 0.07
C LYS A 50 -6.02 21.46 0.31
N LYS A 51 -6.96 21.63 -0.61
CA LYS A 51 -8.01 22.66 -0.55
C LYS A 51 -9.30 22.16 -1.23
N GLY A 52 -10.45 22.67 -0.78
CA GLY A 52 -11.76 22.33 -1.33
C GLY A 52 -12.43 21.16 -0.62
N LYS A 53 -13.22 20.37 -1.36
CA LYS A 53 -13.97 19.23 -0.80
C LYS A 53 -12.99 18.14 -0.30
N GLY A 54 -13.24 17.64 0.91
CA GLY A 54 -12.42 16.58 1.52
C GLY A 54 -11.04 17.03 2.03
N SER A 55 -10.72 18.32 1.99
CA SER A 55 -9.40 18.84 2.41
C SER A 55 -9.29 19.22 3.88
N TYR A 56 -10.40 19.27 4.62
CA TYR A 56 -10.40 19.66 6.03
C TYR A 56 -9.76 18.58 6.90
N GLN A 57 -8.70 18.94 7.63
CA GLN A 57 -8.01 18.08 8.59
C GLN A 57 -8.13 18.69 9.99
N ARG A 58 -8.67 17.93 10.96
CA ARG A 58 -8.85 18.39 12.35
C ARG A 58 -7.53 18.74 13.05
N LYS A 59 -6.45 18.04 12.70
CA LYS A 59 -5.10 18.26 13.24
C LYS A 59 -4.17 18.49 12.06
N ALA A 60 -3.53 19.66 12.02
CA ALA A 60 -2.50 19.95 11.03
C ALA A 60 -1.22 19.16 11.36
N LYS A 61 -0.40 18.88 10.34
CA LYS A 61 0.90 18.18 10.48
C LYS A 61 1.78 18.78 11.60
N ASN A 62 1.82 20.11 11.67
CA ASN A 62 2.55 20.87 12.70
C ASN A 62 1.57 21.73 13.51
N GLY A 63 0.48 21.13 14.00
CA GLY A 63 -0.46 21.85 14.86
C GLY A 63 0.22 22.26 16.17
N LYS A 64 0.57 23.54 16.32
CA LYS A 64 0.92 24.09 17.63
C LYS A 64 -0.30 23.89 18.53
N ARG A 65 -0.14 23.14 19.63
CA ARG A 65 -1.13 23.05 20.70
C ARG A 65 -1.26 24.45 21.27
N TRP A 66 -2.23 25.23 20.79
CA TRP A 66 -2.58 26.52 21.38
C TRP A 66 -3.39 26.25 22.66
N GLU A 67 -2.74 25.62 23.63
CA GLU A 67 -3.23 25.63 25.00
C GLU A 67 -2.34 26.59 25.77
N PRO A 68 -2.91 27.59 26.47
CA PRO A 68 -2.14 28.42 27.37
C PRO A 68 -1.45 27.50 28.39
N GLY A 69 -0.12 27.36 28.32
CA GLY A 69 0.69 26.58 29.26
C GLY A 69 1.30 25.26 28.75
N GLN A 70 1.14 24.90 27.46
CA GLN A 70 1.72 23.66 26.89
C GLN A 70 2.76 23.93 25.78
N GLN A 71 3.37 25.12 25.82
CA GLN A 71 4.47 25.44 24.92
C GLN A 71 5.68 24.57 25.31
N GLN A 72 6.05 23.62 24.47
CA GLN A 72 7.22 22.79 24.69
C GLN A 72 8.43 23.71 24.84
N MET A 73 8.97 23.80 26.05
CA MET A 73 10.21 24.52 26.28
C MET A 73 11.27 23.81 25.46
N MET A 74 11.84 24.53 24.49
CA MET A 74 13.00 24.05 23.77
C MET A 74 14.11 24.10 24.81
N SER A 75 14.52 22.95 25.34
CA SER A 75 15.66 22.89 26.26
C SER A 75 16.91 23.25 25.47
N VAL A 76 17.27 24.53 25.49
CA VAL A 76 18.58 24.98 25.05
C VAL A 76 19.53 24.60 26.17
N CYS A 77 20.29 23.52 25.99
CA CYS A 77 21.48 23.27 26.79
C CYS A 77 22.50 24.37 26.52
N CYS A 78 22.74 25.21 27.53
CA CYS A 78 24.03 25.57 28.13
C CYS A 78 23.80 26.62 29.23
#